data_AF-A0A251S8H7-F1
#
_entry.id   AF-A0A251S8H7-F1
#
_cell.length_a   1.000
_cell.length_b   1.000
_cell.length_c   1.000
_cell.angle_alpha   90.00
_cell.angle_beta   90.00
_cell.angle_gamma   90.00
#
_symmetry.space_group_name_H-M   'P 1'
#
loop_
_entity.id
_entity.type
_entity.pdbx_description
1 polymer ?
#
loop_
_entity_poly.entity_id
_entity_poly.type
_entity_poly.pdbx_seq_one_letter_code
_entity_poly.pdbx_strand_id
1 'polypeptide(L)'
;MTTLNSSSGAESTMGERSNPQPPSSTVNHHHNNNNGLSDEEEKNSGESQALWTTFTDSFHEVQSVLERNRVLIQQVNENHRSKNHESMVSNVALIQKINNNVSKIVAMYADLSVNFSSVFNQRRRLMCII
;
A
#
# COMPACT_ATOMS: atom_id res chain seq x y z
N MET A 1 54.97 -22.59 2.10
CA MET A 1 53.81 -23.22 2.75
C MET A 1 52.66 -22.23 2.78
N THR A 2 51.66 -22.41 1.93
CA THR A 2 50.22 -22.23 2.24
C THR A 2 49.46 -22.84 1.06
N THR A 3 48.59 -23.77 1.41
CA THR A 3 47.86 -24.73 0.59
C THR A 3 46.73 -24.07 -0.19
N LEU A 4 46.69 -24.26 -1.52
CA LEU A 4 45.49 -24.06 -2.32
C LEU A 4 44.59 -25.29 -2.13
N ASN A 5 43.44 -25.10 -1.48
CA ASN A 5 42.43 -26.13 -1.37
C ASN A 5 41.65 -26.21 -2.69
N SER A 6 41.56 -27.43 -3.23
CA SER A 6 40.79 -27.77 -4.41
C SER A 6 39.48 -28.45 -4.01
N SER A 7 38.47 -28.19 -4.85
CA SER A 7 37.53 -29.18 -5.39
C SER A 7 36.18 -29.43 -4.71
N SER A 8 35.22 -29.62 -5.62
CA SER A 8 34.00 -30.46 -5.57
C SER A 8 32.79 -29.84 -4.86
N GLY A 9 31.57 -29.89 -5.40
CA GLY A 9 31.01 -30.72 -6.45
C GLY A 9 29.67 -31.28 -5.96
N ALA A 10 28.63 -31.13 -6.79
CA ALA A 10 27.28 -31.70 -6.71
C ALA A 10 26.28 -31.14 -5.68
N GLU A 11 25.14 -30.65 -6.20
CA GLU A 11 23.76 -30.95 -5.73
C GLU A 11 22.80 -30.41 -6.82
N SER A 12 22.23 -31.24 -7.69
CA SER A 12 21.11 -32.17 -7.52
C SER A 12 19.79 -31.57 -8.05
N THR A 13 19.49 -31.91 -9.31
CA THR A 13 18.19 -32.35 -9.83
C THR A 13 16.99 -32.14 -8.92
N MET A 14 16.12 -31.19 -9.29
CA MET A 14 14.74 -31.20 -8.81
C MET A 14 13.92 -32.15 -9.70
N GLY A 15 13.52 -33.26 -9.10
CA GLY A 15 12.68 -34.27 -9.73
C GLY A 15 11.27 -33.73 -9.99
N GLU A 16 10.86 -33.87 -11.25
CA GLU A 16 9.50 -33.76 -11.74
C GLU A 16 8.70 -34.98 -11.24
N ARG A 17 7.58 -34.77 -10.53
CA ARG A 17 6.62 -35.86 -10.29
C ARG A 17 5.19 -35.38 -9.98
N SER A 18 4.31 -35.79 -10.90
CA SER A 18 2.98 -36.38 -10.67
C SER A 18 1.81 -35.48 -10.28
N ASN A 19 1.02 -35.16 -11.31
CA ASN A 19 -0.43 -35.07 -11.28
C ASN A 19 -1.07 -36.40 -10.86
N PRO A 20 -2.10 -36.39 -10.01
CA PRO A 20 -3.20 -37.34 -10.17
C PRO A 20 -4.60 -36.70 -10.02
N GLN A 21 -5.49 -36.98 -10.97
CA GLN A 21 -6.95 -36.85 -10.83
C GLN A 21 -7.59 -38.26 -11.02
N PRO A 22 -8.89 -38.44 -10.74
CA PRO A 22 -9.55 -38.92 -9.52
C PRO A 22 -10.01 -40.40 -9.65
N PRO A 23 -10.78 -41.01 -8.71
CA PRO A 23 -12.25 -40.97 -8.87
C PRO A 23 -13.11 -41.13 -7.59
N SER A 24 -14.36 -40.68 -7.69
CA SER A 24 -15.60 -41.43 -7.39
C SER A 24 -16.66 -40.70 -6.55
N SER A 25 -17.83 -40.71 -7.17
CA SER A 25 -19.15 -40.23 -6.78
C SER A 25 -19.63 -40.77 -5.44
N THR A 26 -20.17 -39.91 -4.58
CA THR A 26 -21.29 -40.27 -3.71
C THR A 26 -22.23 -39.07 -3.64
N VAL A 27 -23.40 -39.25 -4.24
CA VAL A 27 -24.53 -38.32 -4.25
C VAL A 27 -25.16 -38.35 -2.87
N ASN A 28 -25.08 -37.26 -2.12
CA ASN A 28 -25.94 -37.01 -0.97
C ASN A 28 -26.88 -35.86 -1.32
N HIS A 29 -28.12 -36.22 -1.66
CA HIS A 29 -29.25 -35.30 -1.65
C HIS A 29 -29.68 -35.08 -0.21
N HIS A 30 -29.52 -33.87 0.30
CA HIS A 30 -30.34 -33.39 1.42
C HIS A 30 -30.87 -32.01 1.06
N HIS A 31 -32.17 -31.99 0.75
CA HIS A 31 -33.00 -30.79 0.73
C HIS A 31 -32.91 -30.13 2.10
N ASN A 32 -32.54 -28.85 2.16
CA ASN A 32 -33.22 -27.95 3.09
C ASN A 32 -33.37 -26.58 2.42
N ASN A 33 -34.62 -26.27 2.13
CA ASN A 33 -35.08 -25.06 1.46
C ASN A 33 -35.16 -23.91 2.48
N ASN A 34 -34.53 -22.78 2.12
CA ASN A 34 -34.88 -21.39 2.42
C ASN A 34 -35.64 -21.06 3.72
N ASN A 35 -35.05 -20.21 4.58
CA ASN A 35 -35.30 -18.75 4.53
C ASN A 35 -34.64 -18.03 5.71
N GLY A 36 -34.08 -16.86 5.45
CA GLY A 36 -34.18 -15.71 6.36
C GLY A 36 -32.86 -15.08 6.79
N LEU A 37 -32.66 -13.83 6.33
CA LEU A 37 -31.75 -12.80 6.86
C LEU A 37 -30.25 -13.15 6.71
N SER A 38 -29.50 -12.44 5.88
CA SER A 38 -29.12 -11.05 6.20
C SER A 38 -28.68 -10.28 4.95
N ASP A 39 -29.57 -9.47 4.37
CA ASP A 39 -29.23 -8.50 3.31
C ASP A 39 -28.46 -7.27 3.85
N GLU A 40 -28.02 -7.31 5.11
CA GLU A 40 -27.28 -6.24 5.78
C GLU A 40 -25.75 -6.36 5.62
N GLU A 41 -25.23 -7.51 5.16
CA GLU A 41 -23.79 -7.70 4.96
C GLU A 41 -23.28 -7.14 3.60
N GLU A 42 -24.16 -7.06 2.59
CA GLU A 42 -23.76 -6.66 1.24
C GLU A 42 -23.49 -5.15 1.14
N LYS A 43 -24.27 -4.31 1.84
CA LYS A 43 -24.08 -2.84 1.86
C LYS A 43 -22.79 -2.37 2.54
N ASN A 44 -22.33 -3.08 3.57
CA ASN A 44 -21.09 -2.72 4.29
C ASN A 44 -19.83 -3.03 3.47
N SER A 45 -19.89 -4.02 2.56
CA SER A 45 -18.75 -4.38 1.71
C SER A 45 -18.40 -3.27 0.70
N GLY A 46 -19.41 -2.65 0.08
CA GLY A 46 -19.23 -1.58 -0.90
C GLY A 46 -18.67 -0.29 -0.30
N GLU A 47 -19.15 0.09 0.89
CA GLU A 47 -18.62 1.24 1.63
C GLU A 47 -17.16 0.99 2.05
N SER A 48 -16.86 -0.20 2.57
CA SER A 48 -15.49 -0.58 2.97
C SER A 48 -14.54 -0.61 1.77
N GLN A 49 -15.01 -1.02 0.59
CA GLN A 49 -14.23 -1.01 -0.64
C GLN A 49 -13.93 0.41 -1.13
N ALA A 50 -14.93 1.30 -1.13
CA ALA A 50 -14.75 2.70 -1.51
C ALA A 50 -13.75 3.44 -0.60
N LEU A 51 -13.78 3.13 0.71
CA LEU A 51 -12.82 3.67 1.67
C LEU A 51 -11.39 3.16 1.40
N TRP A 52 -11.25 1.88 1.05
CA TRP A 52 -9.95 1.31 0.69
C TRP A 52 -9.38 1.91 -0.60
N THR A 53 -10.24 2.21 -1.58
CA THR A 53 -9.80 2.92 -2.79
C THR A 53 -9.32 4.33 -2.47
N THR A 54 -10.07 5.11 -1.69
CA THR A 54 -9.65 6.46 -1.28
C THR A 54 -8.35 6.43 -0.47
N PHE A 55 -8.19 5.43 0.42
CA PHE A 55 -6.95 5.24 1.17
C PHE A 55 -5.76 5.01 0.22
N THR A 56 -5.93 4.09 -0.72
CA THR A 56 -4.87 3.73 -1.68
C THR A 56 -4.49 4.92 -2.55
N ASP A 57 -5.47 5.67 -3.05
CA ASP A 57 -5.25 6.88 -3.85
C ASP A 57 -4.52 7.97 -3.06
N SER A 58 -4.94 8.22 -1.82
CA SER A 58 -4.28 9.20 -0.94
C SER A 58 -2.82 8.83 -0.68
N PHE A 59 -2.54 7.53 -0.51
CA PHE A 59 -1.18 7.04 -0.32
C PHE A 59 -0.33 7.24 -1.58
N HIS A 60 -0.87 6.91 -2.76
CA HIS A 60 -0.21 7.19 -4.03
C HIS A 60 0.08 8.69 -4.21
N GLU A 61 -0.83 9.56 -3.80
CA GLU A 61 -0.61 11.00 -3.87
C GLU A 61 0.51 11.46 -2.93
N VAL A 62 0.54 10.98 -1.68
CA VAL A 62 1.64 11.25 -0.74
C VAL A 62 2.98 10.78 -1.31
N GLN A 63 3.05 9.56 -1.87
CA GLN A 63 4.26 9.06 -2.53
C GLN A 63 4.70 9.97 -3.68
N SER A 64 3.76 10.42 -4.52
CA SER A 64 4.04 11.33 -5.61
C SER A 64 4.60 12.67 -5.11
N VAL A 65 4.08 13.22 -4.02
CA VAL A 65 4.58 14.47 -3.42
C VAL A 65 5.97 14.27 -2.80
N LEU A 66 6.22 13.14 -2.14
CA LEU A 66 7.53 12.81 -1.58
C LEU A 66 8.60 12.65 -2.67
N GLU A 67 8.27 12.00 -3.79
CA GLU A 67 9.22 11.87 -4.89
C GLU A 67 9.55 13.25 -5.52
N ARG A 68 8.56 14.15 -5.61
CA ARG A 68 8.84 15.55 -6.00
C ARG A 68 9.79 16.23 -5.00
N ASN A 69 9.62 16.03 -3.69
CA ASN A 69 10.54 16.57 -2.69
C ASN A 69 11.96 16.04 -2.87
N ARG A 70 12.11 14.74 -3.18
CA ARG A 70 13.42 14.15 -3.47
C ARG A 70 14.13 14.88 -4.60
N VAL A 71 13.44 15.10 -5.73
CA VAL A 71 14.01 15.80 -6.89
C VAL A 71 14.35 17.26 -6.55
N LEU A 72 13.48 17.97 -5.83
CA LEU A 72 13.73 19.36 -5.42
C LEU A 72 14.96 19.46 -4.50
N ILE A 73 15.12 18.54 -3.55
CA ILE A 73 16.29 18.50 -2.66
C ILE A 73 17.56 18.23 -3.46
N GLN A 74 17.52 17.32 -4.44
CA GLN A 74 18.64 17.08 -5.34
C GLN A 74 19.04 18.35 -6.10
N GLN A 75 18.06 19.11 -6.61
CA GLN A 75 18.32 20.38 -7.29
C GLN A 75 18.92 21.43 -6.34
N VAL A 76 18.41 21.54 -5.11
CA VAL A 76 18.97 22.43 -4.08
C VAL A 76 20.44 22.10 -3.81
N ASN A 77 20.77 20.81 -3.70
CA ASN A 77 22.12 20.35 -3.47
C ASN A 77 23.04 20.63 -4.67
N GLU A 78 22.57 20.43 -5.90
CA GLU A 78 23.36 20.73 -7.09
C GLU A 78 23.63 22.24 -7.24
N ASN A 79 22.62 23.06 -6.99
CA ASN A 79 22.76 24.52 -6.94
C ASN A 79 23.76 24.97 -5.86
N HIS A 80 23.83 24.28 -4.72
CA HIS A 80 24.83 24.58 -3.69
C HIS A 80 26.25 24.21 -4.14
N ARG A 81 26.40 23.08 -4.85
CA ARG A 81 27.69 22.61 -5.38
C ARG A 81 28.22 23.50 -6.51
N SER A 82 27.33 24.10 -7.32
CA SER A 82 27.73 25.00 -8.40
C SER A 82 28.38 26.30 -7.90
N LYS A 83 28.11 26.71 -6.65
CA LYS A 83 28.61 27.94 -5.99
C LYS A 83 28.25 29.24 -6.74
N ASN A 84 27.28 29.18 -7.65
CA ASN A 84 26.79 30.36 -8.36
C ASN A 84 25.75 31.09 -7.50
N HIS A 85 25.89 32.41 -7.37
CA HIS A 85 24.99 33.23 -6.57
C HIS A 85 23.53 33.10 -7.01
N GLU A 86 23.28 33.12 -8.33
CA GLU A 86 21.94 32.95 -8.91
C GLU A 86 21.31 31.59 -8.54
N SER A 87 22.10 30.51 -8.59
CA SER A 87 21.65 29.17 -8.20
C SER A 87 21.28 29.10 -6.71
N MET A 88 22.05 29.77 -5.84
CA MET A 88 21.74 29.85 -4.41
C MET A 88 20.46 30.66 -4.13
N VAL A 89 20.19 31.73 -4.89
CA VAL A 89 18.94 32.47 -4.77
C VAL A 89 17.75 31.60 -5.19
N SER A 90 17.89 30.80 -6.25
CA SER A 90 16.87 29.84 -6.68
C SER A 90 16.54 28.78 -5.61
N ASN A 91 17.49 28.41 -4.76
CA ASN A 91 17.24 27.47 -3.65
C ASN A 91 16.16 27.94 -2.69
N VAL A 92 15.97 29.25 -2.51
CA VAL A 92 14.88 29.79 -1.66
C VAL A 92 13.52 29.35 -2.21
N ALA A 93 13.31 29.48 -3.52
CA ALA A 93 12.07 29.07 -4.17
C ALA A 93 11.88 27.55 -4.15
N LEU A 94 12.96 26.77 -4.33
CA LEU A 94 12.90 25.31 -4.23
C LEU A 94 12.55 24.83 -2.82
N ILE A 95 13.14 25.44 -1.78
CA ILE A 95 12.84 25.13 -0.38
C ILE A 95 11.40 25.52 -0.03
N GLN A 96 10.90 26.66 -0.52
CA GLN A 96 9.50 27.03 -0.37
C GLN A 96 8.56 25.98 -0.99
N LYS A 97 8.88 25.45 -2.17
CA LYS A 97 8.12 24.35 -2.79
C LYS A 97 8.14 23.08 -1.93
N ILE A 98 9.30 22.72 -1.36
CA ILE A 98 9.41 21.59 -0.43
C ILE A 98 8.51 21.79 0.80
N ASN A 99 8.52 22.99 1.40
CA ASN A 99 7.70 23.29 2.58
C ASN A 99 6.20 23.21 2.25
N ASN A 100 5.78 23.74 1.11
CA ASN A 100 4.38 23.64 0.66
C ASN A 100 3.96 22.18 0.46
N ASN A 101 4.84 21.36 -0.11
CA ASN A 101 4.61 19.92 -0.26
C ASN A 101 4.49 19.20 1.09
N VAL A 102 5.31 19.57 2.10
CA VAL A 102 5.19 19.05 3.46
C VAL A 102 3.82 19.41 4.06
N SER A 103 3.39 20.67 3.95
CA SER A 103 2.06 21.08 4.40
C SER A 103 0.94 20.30 3.71
N LYS A 104 1.07 20.03 2.40
CA LYS A 104 0.13 19.21 1.64
C LYS A 104 0.07 17.78 2.16
N ILE A 105 1.22 17.16 2.43
CA ILE A 105 1.30 15.81 2.99
C ILE A 105 0.61 15.74 4.37
N VAL A 106 0.84 16.75 5.23
CA VAL A 106 0.20 16.82 6.55
C VAL A 106 -1.32 16.87 6.42
N ALA A 107 -1.85 17.67 5.48
CA ALA A 107 -3.29 17.74 5.21
C ALA A 107 -3.86 16.38 4.75
N MET A 108 -3.19 15.71 3.81
CA MET A 108 -3.60 14.38 3.34
C MET A 108 -3.69 13.35 4.47
N TYR A 109 -2.71 13.36 5.38
CA TYR A 109 -2.73 12.47 6.53
C TYR A 109 -3.85 12.81 7.52
N ALA A 110 -4.17 14.09 7.70
CA ALA A 110 -5.31 14.51 8.51
C ALA A 110 -6.62 14.00 7.92
N ASP A 111 -6.83 14.19 6.62
CA ASP A 111 -8.03 13.72 5.91
C ASP A 111 -8.17 12.20 6.01
N LEU A 112 -7.06 11.47 5.82
CA LEU A 112 -7.04 10.02 5.93
C LEU A 112 -7.40 9.54 7.35
N SER A 113 -6.86 10.20 8.37
CA SER A 113 -7.14 9.89 9.78
C SER A 113 -8.60 10.14 10.15
N VAL A 114 -9.18 11.26 9.68
CA VAL A 114 -10.59 11.59 9.90
C VAL A 114 -11.50 10.58 9.21
N ASN A 115 -11.22 10.26 7.94
CA ASN A 115 -11.97 9.27 7.18
C ASN A 115 -11.95 7.89 7.87
N PHE A 116 -10.78 7.42 8.30
CA PHE A 116 -10.67 6.15 9.03
C PHE A 116 -11.44 6.16 10.36
N SER A 117 -11.31 7.24 11.12
CA SER A 117 -11.99 7.39 12.41
C SER A 117 -13.52 7.41 12.25
N SER A 118 -14.04 8.04 11.20
CA SER A 118 -15.48 8.10 10.94
C SER A 118 -16.10 6.71 10.76
N VAL A 119 -15.41 5.85 10.00
CA VAL A 119 -15.85 4.49 9.66
C VAL A 119 -15.87 3.59 10.89
N PHE A 120 -14.81 3.67 11.70
CA PHE A 120 -14.72 2.87 12.92
C PHE A 120 -15.80 3.28 13.94
N ASN A 121 -16.07 4.59 14.07
CA ASN A 121 -17.12 5.09 14.95
C ASN A 121 -18.53 4.73 14.45
N GLN A 122 -18.75 4.72 13.14
CA GLN A 122 -20.02 4.30 12.53
C GLN A 122 -20.30 2.81 12.78
N ARG A 123 -19.31 1.94 12.59
CA ARG A 123 -19.43 0.50 12.91
C ARG A 123 -19.69 0.25 14.39
N ARG A 124 -19.02 0.97 15.29
CA ARG A 124 -19.27 0.88 16.75
C ARG A 124 -20.69 1.30 17.13
N ARG A 125 -21.24 2.35 16.49
CA ARG A 125 -22.62 2.79 16.75
C ARG A 125 -23.66 1.76 16.33
N LEU A 126 -23.46 1.11 15.19
CA LEU A 126 -24.36 0.05 14.70
C LEU A 126 -24.34 -1.19 15.61
N MET A 127 -23.19 -1.52 16.22
CA MET A 127 -23.05 -2.64 17.14
C MET A 127 -23.69 -2.44 18.53
N CYS A 128 -23.99 -1.20 18.94
CA CYS A 128 -24.64 -0.91 20.24
C CYS A 128 -26.18 -0.86 20.19
N ILE A 129 -26.78 -1.11 19.02
CA ILE A 129 -28.25 -1.05 18.83
C ILE A 129 -28.88 -2.46 18.82
N ILE A 130 -28.09 -3.53 18.94
CA ILE A 130 -28.53 -4.93 18.99
C ILE A 130 -28.25 -5.48 20.39
#